data_AF-A0A392N7T5-F1
#
_entry.id   AF-A0A392N7T5-F1
#
_cell.length_a   1.000
_cell.length_b   1.000
_cell.length_c   1.000
_cell.angle_alpha   90.00
_cell.angle_beta   90.00
_cell.angle_gamma   90.00
#
_symmetry.space_group_name_H-M   'P 1'
#
loop_
_entity.id
_entity.type
_entity.pdbx_description
1 polymer ?
#
loop_
_entity_poly.entity_id
_entity_poly.type
_entity_poly.pdbx_seq_one_letter_code
_entity_poly.pdbx_strand_id
1 'polypeptide(L)'
;MRLLETALILNSEETCLAAELKKLQTKNEKLRAEVTKVENAFSNYRDKYKIQVGLVTELGQKTSEIARLTEERKKLQEELGALQLSMTPVEDEPEAAHGLSTRAELVEKIRVLGQDVLDGVKFGFDNVVDQLKVLNPTVELNTEGLGMLKRVENGEVVIPPEYAQMVEDEEEDERGDGEDQGESHGKNGA
;
A
#
# COMPACT_ATOMS: atom_id res chain seq x y z
N MET A 1 -85.12 74.48 16.44
CA MET A 1 -84.81 73.21 17.16
C MET A 1 -84.10 72.16 16.32
N ARG A 2 -84.52 71.86 15.08
CA ARG A 2 -83.92 70.77 14.27
C ARG A 2 -82.38 70.83 14.08
N LEU A 3 -81.81 72.03 13.89
CA LEU A 3 -80.37 72.18 13.65
C LEU A 3 -79.48 71.75 14.84
N LEU A 4 -79.94 72.00 16.07
CA LEU A 4 -79.20 71.68 17.29
C LEU A 4 -79.19 70.17 17.57
N GLU A 5 -80.30 69.51 17.27
CA GLU A 5 -80.49 68.08 17.47
C GLU A 5 -79.64 67.27 16.48
N THR A 6 -79.58 67.68 15.21
CA THR A 6 -78.67 67.08 14.22
C THR A 6 -77.19 67.27 14.62
N ALA A 7 -76.82 68.44 15.14
CA ALA A 7 -75.46 68.69 15.60
C ALA A 7 -75.06 67.80 16.80
N LEU A 8 -75.98 67.57 17.75
CA LEU A 8 -75.74 66.69 18.90
C LEU A 8 -75.59 65.21 18.49
N ILE A 9 -76.45 64.73 17.58
CA ILE A 9 -76.37 63.35 17.07
C ILE A 9 -75.04 63.13 16.34
N LEU A 10 -74.68 64.01 15.40
CA LEU A 10 -73.43 63.92 14.66
C LEU A 10 -72.19 63.91 15.58
N ASN A 11 -72.18 64.77 16.60
CA ASN A 11 -71.08 64.81 17.58
C ASN A 11 -70.99 63.53 18.43
N SER A 12 -72.14 62.92 18.76
CA SER A 12 -72.18 61.64 19.48
C SER A 12 -71.70 60.45 18.61
N GLU A 13 -72.05 60.44 17.32
CA GLU A 13 -71.60 59.45 16.35
C GLU A 13 -70.11 59.59 16.05
N GLU A 14 -69.61 60.81 15.87
CA GLU A 14 -68.19 61.12 15.67
C GLU A 14 -67.34 60.61 16.84
N THR A 15 -67.82 60.79 18.08
CA THR A 15 -67.16 60.28 19.28
C THR A 15 -67.13 58.74 19.33
N CYS A 16 -68.20 58.07 18.87
CA CYS A 16 -68.27 56.61 18.78
C CYS A 16 -67.30 56.04 17.73
N LEU A 17 -67.29 56.64 16.54
CA LEU A 17 -66.40 56.25 15.43
C LEU A 17 -64.92 56.43 15.79
N ALA A 18 -64.56 57.49 16.51
CA ALA A 18 -63.19 57.71 16.99
C ALA A 18 -62.71 56.60 17.95
N ALA A 19 -63.59 56.11 18.83
CA ALA A 19 -63.26 55.02 19.75
C ALA A 19 -63.05 53.68 19.01
N GLU A 20 -63.86 53.39 17.99
CA GLU A 20 -63.69 52.21 17.14
C GLU A 20 -62.40 52.27 16.32
N LEU A 21 -62.08 53.43 15.76
CA LEU A 21 -60.83 53.67 15.02
C LEU A 21 -59.62 53.42 15.93
N LYS A 22 -59.62 53.95 17.15
CA LYS A 22 -58.55 53.71 18.13
C LYS A 22 -58.41 52.22 18.48
N LYS A 23 -59.53 51.52 18.68
CA LYS A 23 -59.52 50.07 18.94
C LYS A 23 -58.95 49.28 17.76
N LEU A 24 -59.29 49.67 16.53
CA LEU A 24 -58.74 49.07 15.32
C LEU A 24 -57.25 49.36 15.16
N GLN A 25 -56.79 50.57 15.48
CA GLN A 25 -55.36 50.92 15.49
C GLN A 25 -54.56 50.05 16.45
N THR A 26 -55.00 49.91 17.70
CA THR A 26 -54.33 49.04 18.69
C THR A 26 -54.28 47.58 18.24
N LYS A 27 -55.37 47.07 17.63
CA LYS A 27 -55.37 45.73 17.03
C LYS A 27 -54.37 45.62 15.88
N ASN A 28 -54.28 46.63 15.02
CA ASN A 28 -53.36 46.65 13.88
C ASN A 28 -51.90 46.65 14.34
N GLU A 29 -51.58 47.44 15.37
CA GLU A 29 -50.25 47.46 16.00
C GLU A 29 -49.88 46.10 16.59
N LYS A 30 -50.81 45.46 17.32
CA LYS A 30 -50.60 44.12 17.87
C LYS A 30 -50.37 43.09 16.76
N LEU A 31 -51.19 43.11 15.71
CA LEU A 31 -51.04 42.19 14.57
C LEU A 31 -49.70 42.39 13.85
N ARG A 32 -49.25 43.64 13.67
CA ARG A 32 -47.93 43.92 13.08
C ARG A 32 -46.80 43.32 13.91
N ALA A 33 -46.86 43.45 15.23
CA ALA A 33 -45.86 42.86 16.13
C ALA A 33 -45.86 41.32 16.05
N GLU A 34 -47.05 40.70 15.95
CA GLU A 34 -47.17 39.25 15.77
C GLU A 34 -46.61 38.79 14.42
N VAL A 35 -46.88 39.51 13.34
CA VAL A 35 -46.32 39.24 12.00
C VAL A 35 -44.79 39.27 12.04
N THR A 36 -44.18 40.32 12.59
CA THR A 36 -42.72 40.41 12.70
C THR A 36 -42.13 39.26 13.54
N LYS A 37 -42.80 38.85 14.62
CA LYS A 37 -42.36 37.70 15.43
C LYS A 37 -42.38 36.39 14.62
N VAL A 38 -43.43 36.15 13.85
CA VAL A 38 -43.57 34.96 13.02
C VAL A 38 -42.55 34.96 11.87
N GLU A 39 -42.33 36.10 11.22
CA GLU A 39 -41.30 36.26 10.17
C GLU A 39 -39.91 35.91 10.68
N ASN A 40 -39.54 36.41 11.86
CA ASN A 40 -38.26 36.09 12.50
C ASN A 40 -38.13 34.59 12.84
N ALA A 41 -39.20 33.99 13.36
CA ALA A 41 -39.21 32.56 13.66
C ALA A 41 -39.09 31.70 12.38
N PHE A 42 -39.76 32.11 11.30
CA PHE A 42 -39.69 31.44 10.01
C PHE A 42 -38.29 31.53 9.41
N SER A 43 -37.63 32.70 9.46
CA SER A 43 -36.26 32.85 8.99
C SER A 43 -35.29 31.94 9.77
N ASN A 44 -35.41 31.90 11.09
CA ASN A 44 -34.60 31.01 11.94
C ASN A 44 -34.82 29.53 11.58
N TYR A 45 -36.08 29.12 11.40
CA TYR A 45 -36.39 27.75 10.98
C TYR A 45 -35.80 27.42 9.60
N ARG A 46 -35.92 28.34 8.64
CA ARG A 46 -35.37 28.17 7.30
C ARG A 46 -33.86 27.95 7.32
N ASP A 47 -33.13 28.71 8.14
CA ASP A 47 -31.68 28.56 8.25
C ASP A 47 -31.28 27.25 8.93
N LYS A 48 -32.00 26.82 9.97
CA LYS A 48 -31.82 25.48 10.56
C LYS A 48 -32.08 24.36 9.55
N TYR A 49 -33.13 24.49 8.73
CA TYR A 49 -33.47 23.51 7.71
C TYR A 49 -32.36 23.39 6.65
N LYS A 50 -31.74 24.50 6.22
CA LYS A 50 -30.59 24.45 5.30
C LYS A 50 -29.42 23.66 5.87
N ILE A 51 -29.10 23.88 7.15
CA ILE A 51 -28.02 23.13 7.82
C ILE A 51 -28.36 21.64 7.88
N GLN A 52 -29.61 21.30 8.24
CA GLN A 52 -30.07 19.92 8.29
C GLN A 52 -29.95 19.21 6.94
N VAL A 53 -30.36 19.88 5.85
CA VAL A 53 -30.21 19.35 4.49
C VAL A 53 -28.75 19.07 4.17
N GLY A 54 -27.84 20.01 4.48
CA GLY A 54 -26.39 19.82 4.28
C GLY A 54 -25.86 18.60 5.03
N LEU A 55 -26.21 18.44 6.31
CA LEU A 55 -25.80 17.29 7.11
C LEU A 55 -26.33 15.97 6.54
N VAL A 56 -27.58 15.93 6.07
CA VAL A 56 -28.16 14.73 5.44
C VAL A 56 -27.42 14.36 4.16
N THR A 57 -27.05 15.35 3.33
CA THR A 57 -26.26 15.11 2.12
C THR A 57 -24.87 14.54 2.45
N GLU A 58 -24.16 15.13 3.42
CA GLU A 58 -22.85 14.65 3.85
C GLU A 58 -22.91 13.23 4.44
N LEU A 59 -23.94 12.93 5.24
CA LEU A 59 -24.17 11.58 5.76
C LEU A 59 -24.41 10.57 4.64
N GLY A 60 -25.17 10.94 3.62
CA GLY A 60 -25.38 10.12 2.43
C GLY A 60 -24.07 9.80 1.70
N GLN A 61 -23.24 10.83 1.46
CA GLN A 61 -21.92 10.67 0.85
C GLN A 61 -21.01 9.75 1.67
N LYS A 62 -20.94 9.95 3.00
CA LYS A 62 -20.15 9.08 3.88
C LYS A 62 -20.66 7.63 3.89
N THR A 63 -21.98 7.43 3.80
CA THR A 63 -22.56 6.09 3.73
C THR A 63 -22.13 5.37 2.45
N SER A 64 -22.12 6.07 1.31
CA SER A 64 -21.63 5.51 0.04
C SER A 64 -20.13 5.19 0.09
N GLU A 65 -19.32 6.05 0.71
CA GLU A 65 -17.88 5.80 0.84
C GLU A 65 -17.58 4.61 1.76
N ILE A 66 -18.33 4.46 2.87
CA ILE A 66 -18.23 3.28 3.74
C ILE A 66 -18.55 2.00 2.97
N ALA A 67 -19.59 2.01 2.13
CA ALA A 67 -19.94 0.85 1.32
C ALA A 67 -18.81 0.50 0.32
N ARG A 68 -18.23 1.50 -0.35
CA ARG A 68 -17.11 1.33 -1.27
C ARG A 68 -15.88 0.73 -0.58
N LEU A 69 -15.47 1.31 0.55
CA LEU A 69 -14.32 0.85 1.34
C LEU A 69 -14.55 -0.56 1.91
N THR A 70 -15.79 -0.90 2.26
CA THR A 70 -16.12 -2.24 2.75
C THR A 70 -15.89 -3.31 1.69
N GLU A 71 -16.27 -3.03 0.44
CA GLU A 71 -16.05 -3.95 -0.68
C GLU A 71 -14.57 -4.06 -1.03
N GLU A 72 -13.85 -2.94 -1.06
CA GLU A 72 -12.40 -2.94 -1.29
C GLU A 72 -11.66 -3.76 -0.24
N ARG A 73 -12.01 -3.60 1.04
CA ARG A 73 -11.45 -4.40 2.14
C ARG A 73 -11.73 -5.89 1.95
N LYS A 74 -12.95 -6.26 1.52
CA LYS A 74 -13.32 -7.65 1.27
C LYS A 74 -12.44 -8.26 0.16
N LYS A 75 -12.27 -7.53 -0.95
CA LYS A 75 -11.41 -7.95 -2.05
C LYS A 75 -9.95 -8.14 -1.62
N LEU A 76 -9.40 -7.18 -0.86
CA LEU A 76 -8.04 -7.29 -0.33
C LEU A 76 -7.88 -8.48 0.63
N GLN A 77 -8.92 -8.80 1.41
CA GLN A 77 -8.91 -9.96 2.30
C GLN A 77 -8.91 -11.29 1.52
N GLU A 78 -9.63 -11.36 0.39
CA GLU A 78 -9.60 -12.52 -0.52
C GLU A 78 -8.23 -12.68 -1.19
N GLU A 79 -7.65 -11.59 -1.71
CA GLU A 79 -6.30 -11.59 -2.30
C GLU A 79 -5.23 -11.98 -1.28
N LEU A 80 -5.30 -11.48 -0.05
CA LEU A 80 -4.38 -11.85 1.03
C LEU A 80 -4.49 -13.34 1.39
N GLY A 81 -5.71 -13.88 1.43
CA GLY A 81 -5.93 -15.31 1.69
C GLY A 81 -5.38 -16.21 0.57
N ALA A 82 -5.57 -15.80 -0.69
CA ALA A 82 -4.99 -16.52 -1.84
C ALA A 82 -3.45 -16.48 -1.83
N LEU A 83 -2.86 -15.33 -1.48
CA LEU A 83 -1.42 -15.19 -1.34
C LEU A 83 -0.88 -16.08 -0.21
N GLN A 84 -1.53 -16.07 0.96
CA GLN A 84 -1.15 -16.95 2.09
C GLN A 84 -1.21 -18.43 1.70
N LEU A 85 -2.23 -18.85 0.95
CA LEU A 85 -2.34 -20.21 0.44
C LEU A 85 -1.20 -20.55 -0.53
N SER A 86 -0.79 -19.60 -1.38
CA SER A 86 0.33 -19.80 -2.30
C SER A 86 1.70 -19.84 -1.61
N MET A 87 1.79 -19.28 -0.40
CA MET A 87 3.01 -19.22 0.41
C MET A 87 3.07 -20.33 1.47
N THR A 88 2.12 -21.28 1.51
CA THR A 88 2.18 -22.37 2.48
C THR A 88 3.39 -23.27 2.21
N PRO A 89 4.17 -23.59 3.25
CA PRO A 89 5.26 -24.55 3.14
C PRO A 89 4.84 -25.88 2.51
N VAL A 90 5.74 -26.47 1.72
CA VAL A 90 5.55 -27.83 1.21
C VAL A 90 6.03 -28.85 2.25
N GLU A 91 5.48 -30.07 2.23
CA GLU A 91 5.77 -31.10 3.26
C GLU A 91 7.27 -31.40 3.41
N ASP A 92 8.01 -31.34 2.30
CA ASP A 92 9.45 -31.60 2.25
C ASP A 92 10.28 -30.30 2.11
N GLU A 93 9.78 -29.17 2.63
CA GLU A 93 10.53 -27.91 2.57
C GLU A 93 11.82 -28.02 3.41
N PRO A 94 13.00 -27.72 2.83
CA PRO A 94 14.24 -27.77 3.58
C PRO A 94 14.25 -26.65 4.64
N GLU A 95 14.80 -26.95 5.83
CA GLU A 95 14.91 -25.96 6.91
C GLU A 95 15.64 -24.68 6.49
N ALA A 96 16.56 -24.79 5.52
CA ALA A 96 17.29 -23.69 4.92
C ALA A 96 16.41 -22.71 4.10
N ALA A 97 15.21 -23.13 3.69
CA ALA A 97 14.23 -22.30 2.97
C ALA A 97 13.17 -21.67 3.89
N HIS A 98 13.08 -22.13 5.14
CA HIS A 98 12.12 -21.59 6.10
C HIS A 98 12.33 -20.08 6.32
N GLY A 99 11.24 -19.33 6.22
CA GLY A 99 11.23 -17.89 6.46
C GLY A 99 11.76 -17.04 5.31
N LEU A 100 12.14 -17.62 4.17
CA LEU A 100 12.41 -16.86 2.96
C LEU A 100 11.09 -16.26 2.47
N SER A 101 11.03 -14.93 2.46
CA SER A 101 9.82 -14.17 2.13
C SER A 101 9.97 -13.36 0.84
N THR A 102 11.20 -13.19 0.36
CA THR A 102 11.52 -12.41 -0.83
C THR A 102 12.36 -13.19 -1.83
N ARG A 103 12.24 -12.83 -3.12
CA ARG A 103 13.09 -13.38 -4.19
C ARG A 103 14.58 -13.09 -3.93
N ALA A 104 14.91 -11.96 -3.31
CA ALA A 104 16.30 -11.60 -3.03
C ALA A 104 16.94 -12.56 -2.02
N GLU A 105 16.23 -12.88 -0.93
CA GLU A 105 16.68 -13.87 0.06
C GLU A 105 16.87 -15.26 -0.57
N LEU A 106 15.93 -15.68 -1.44
CA LEU A 106 16.04 -16.93 -2.17
C LEU A 106 17.27 -16.96 -3.10
N VAL A 107 17.49 -15.89 -3.88
CA VAL A 107 18.64 -15.79 -4.80
C VAL A 107 19.96 -15.83 -4.04
N GLU A 108 20.05 -15.13 -2.91
CA GLU A 108 21.26 -15.17 -2.08
C GLU A 108 21.48 -16.57 -1.51
N LYS A 109 20.42 -17.25 -1.07
CA LYS A 109 20.53 -18.63 -0.57
C LYS A 109 20.97 -19.61 -1.65
N ILE A 110 20.48 -19.45 -2.88
CA ILE A 110 20.91 -20.24 -4.05
C ILE A 110 22.40 -19.98 -4.34
N ARG A 111 22.85 -18.72 -4.30
CA ARG A 111 24.25 -18.37 -4.53
C ARG A 111 25.17 -19.05 -3.52
N VAL A 112 24.83 -18.97 -2.23
CA VAL A 112 25.59 -19.64 -1.16
C VAL A 112 25.62 -21.16 -1.36
N LEU A 113 24.46 -21.78 -1.62
CA LEU A 113 24.39 -23.22 -1.85
C LEU A 113 25.19 -23.66 -3.09
N GLY A 114 25.18 -22.85 -4.15
CA GLY A 114 25.99 -23.09 -5.35
C GLY A 114 27.48 -23.11 -5.03
N GLN A 115 27.95 -22.15 -4.24
CA GLN A 115 29.35 -22.12 -3.80
C GLN A 115 29.70 -23.32 -2.92
N ASP A 116 28.85 -23.65 -1.94
CA ASP A 116 29.08 -24.78 -1.02
C ASP A 116 29.20 -26.11 -1.79
N VAL A 117 28.41 -26.31 -2.84
CA VAL A 117 28.48 -27.49 -3.72
C VAL A 117 29.77 -27.50 -4.51
N LEU A 118 30.16 -26.38 -5.13
CA LEU A 118 31.42 -26.29 -5.89
C LEU A 118 32.63 -26.57 -5.00
N ASP A 119 32.69 -25.96 -3.81
CA ASP A 119 33.75 -26.18 -2.83
C ASP A 119 33.81 -27.63 -2.38
N GLY A 120 32.65 -28.25 -2.13
CA GLY A 120 32.55 -29.66 -1.76
C GLY A 120 33.04 -30.62 -2.85
N VAL A 121 32.70 -30.36 -4.11
CA VAL A 121 33.16 -31.16 -5.26
C VAL A 121 34.66 -31.01 -5.47
N LYS A 122 35.19 -29.77 -5.39
CA LYS A 122 36.63 -29.49 -5.46
C LYS A 122 37.40 -30.22 -4.39
N PHE A 123 36.95 -30.11 -3.15
CA PHE A 123 37.54 -30.83 -2.03
C PHE A 123 37.51 -32.35 -2.25
N GLY A 124 36.38 -32.91 -2.70
CA GLY A 124 36.24 -34.33 -2.98
C GLY A 124 37.20 -34.82 -4.06
N PHE A 125 37.35 -34.04 -5.13
CA PHE A 125 38.28 -34.33 -6.23
C PHE A 125 39.73 -34.34 -5.76
N ASP A 126 40.18 -33.27 -5.10
CA ASP A 126 41.54 -33.13 -4.59
C ASP A 126 41.88 -34.27 -3.61
N ASN A 127 40.94 -34.57 -2.70
CA ASN A 127 41.11 -35.66 -1.75
C ASN A 127 41.23 -37.04 -2.43
N VAL A 128 40.48 -37.32 -3.51
CA VAL A 128 40.64 -38.58 -4.26
C VAL A 128 42.00 -38.66 -4.95
N VAL A 129 42.47 -37.56 -5.53
CA VAL A 129 43.80 -37.49 -6.17
C VAL A 129 44.90 -37.76 -5.14
N ASP A 130 44.80 -37.18 -3.95
CA ASP A 130 45.75 -37.40 -2.87
C ASP A 130 45.70 -38.84 -2.33
N GLN A 131 44.49 -39.40 -2.15
CA GLN A 131 44.33 -40.81 -1.78
C GLN A 131 44.99 -41.74 -2.80
N LEU A 132 44.86 -41.48 -4.10
CA LEU A 132 45.49 -42.28 -5.16
C LEU A 132 47.01 -42.22 -5.09
N LYS A 133 47.60 -41.05 -4.81
CA LYS A 133 49.06 -40.90 -4.63
C LYS A 133 49.54 -41.71 -3.41
N VAL A 134 48.80 -41.68 -2.31
CA VAL A 134 49.12 -42.45 -1.10
C VAL A 134 49.06 -43.96 -1.33
N LEU A 135 48.04 -44.43 -2.05
CA LEU A 135 47.83 -45.86 -2.32
C LEU A 135 48.81 -46.44 -3.35
N ASN A 136 49.45 -45.60 -4.17
CA ASN A 136 50.38 -46.02 -5.22
C ASN A 136 51.78 -45.42 -5.02
N PRO A 137 52.48 -45.71 -3.91
CA PRO A 137 53.71 -45.00 -3.54
C PRO A 137 54.91 -45.27 -4.47
N THR A 138 54.85 -46.33 -5.29
CA THR A 138 55.91 -46.68 -6.26
C THR A 138 55.62 -46.19 -7.67
N VAL A 139 54.48 -45.53 -7.89
CA VAL A 139 54.04 -45.03 -9.20
C VAL A 139 53.88 -43.52 -9.10
N GLU A 140 54.63 -42.78 -9.91
CA GLU A 140 54.43 -41.34 -10.04
C GLU A 140 53.21 -41.09 -10.94
N LEU A 141 52.11 -40.61 -10.34
CA LEU A 141 50.90 -40.28 -11.08
C LEU A 141 51.06 -38.92 -11.74
N ASN A 142 50.93 -38.87 -13.07
CA ASN A 142 50.82 -37.60 -13.78
C ASN A 142 49.42 -37.00 -13.51
N THR A 143 49.38 -35.84 -12.87
CA THR A 143 48.15 -35.08 -12.60
C THR A 143 47.96 -33.88 -13.51
N GLU A 144 48.88 -33.63 -14.45
CA GLU A 144 48.79 -32.54 -15.41
C GLU A 144 47.58 -32.74 -16.33
N GLY A 145 46.80 -31.67 -16.54
CA GLY A 145 45.62 -31.69 -17.39
C GLY A 145 44.36 -32.27 -16.77
N LEU A 146 44.44 -32.88 -15.58
CA LEU A 146 43.27 -33.30 -14.79
C LEU A 146 42.35 -32.11 -14.48
N GLY A 147 41.06 -32.38 -14.37
CA GLY A 147 40.07 -31.37 -13.96
C GLY A 147 38.72 -32.01 -13.72
N MET A 148 37.92 -31.42 -12.83
CA MET A 148 36.61 -31.94 -12.43
C MET A 148 35.63 -32.05 -13.60
N LEU A 149 35.72 -31.11 -14.55
CA LEU A 149 34.85 -31.03 -15.72
C LEU A 149 35.39 -31.79 -16.94
N LYS A 150 36.44 -32.58 -16.78
CA LYS A 150 37.06 -33.34 -17.88
C LYS A 150 36.80 -34.83 -17.75
N ARG A 151 36.75 -35.53 -18.88
CA ARG A 151 36.63 -37.00 -18.90
C ARG A 151 37.65 -37.62 -19.85
N VAL A 152 37.80 -38.94 -19.78
CA VAL A 152 38.66 -39.70 -20.69
C VAL A 152 37.84 -40.18 -21.89
N GLU A 153 38.24 -39.79 -23.09
CA GLU A 153 37.72 -40.30 -24.36
C GLU A 153 38.87 -40.82 -25.21
N ASN A 154 38.78 -42.06 -25.70
CA ASN A 154 39.83 -42.68 -26.54
C ASN A 154 41.25 -42.64 -25.95
N GLY A 155 41.38 -42.56 -24.62
CA GLY A 155 42.66 -42.48 -23.91
C GLY A 155 43.19 -41.06 -23.70
N GLU A 156 42.46 -40.03 -24.13
CA GLU A 156 42.81 -38.62 -23.95
C GLU A 156 41.85 -37.95 -22.94
N VAL A 157 42.38 -37.00 -22.16
CA VAL A 157 41.57 -36.17 -21.26
C VAL A 157 41.01 -35.01 -22.07
N VAL A 158 39.68 -34.94 -22.19
CA VAL A 158 38.97 -33.94 -22.99
C VAL A 158 37.94 -33.20 -22.14
N ILE A 159 37.65 -31.95 -22.52
CA ILE A 159 36.51 -31.19 -21.98
C ILE A 159 35.28 -31.60 -22.81
N PRO A 160 34.25 -32.19 -22.21
CA PRO A 160 33.00 -32.46 -22.90
C PRO A 160 32.36 -31.18 -23.44
N PRO A 161 31.73 -31.22 -24.63
CA PRO A 161 31.05 -30.05 -25.19
C PRO A 161 30.03 -29.41 -24.24
N GLU A 162 29.35 -30.22 -23.43
CA GLU A 162 28.39 -29.75 -22.43
C GLU A 162 28.99 -28.92 -21.28
N TYR A 163 30.30 -29.00 -21.06
CA TYR A 163 31.02 -28.23 -20.03
C TYR A 163 31.91 -27.12 -20.60
N ALA A 164 32.00 -26.96 -21.92
CA ALA A 164 32.87 -25.97 -22.54
C ALA A 164 32.64 -24.55 -22.02
N GLN A 165 31.36 -24.15 -21.88
CA GLN A 165 30.98 -22.83 -21.37
C GLN A 165 31.34 -22.63 -19.91
N MET A 166 31.15 -23.64 -19.06
CA MET A 166 31.48 -23.53 -17.63
C MET A 166 32.98 -23.37 -17.39
N VAL A 167 33.82 -23.99 -18.24
CA VAL A 167 35.27 -23.82 -18.17
C VAL A 167 35.67 -22.41 -18.60
N GLU A 168 35.00 -21.85 -19.61
CA GLU A 168 35.22 -20.46 -20.03
C GLU A 168 34.82 -19.47 -18.92
N ASP A 169 33.69 -19.70 -18.27
CA ASP A 169 33.20 -18.87 -17.15
C ASP A 169 34.15 -18.94 -15.92
N GLU A 170 34.66 -20.12 -15.56
CA GLU A 170 35.67 -20.27 -14.48
C GLU A 170 36.96 -19.48 -14.77
N GLU A 171 37.44 -19.49 -16.02
CA GLU A 171 38.62 -18.72 -16.41
C GLU A 171 38.38 -17.20 -16.45
N GLU A 172 37.14 -16.75 -16.64
CA GLU A 172 36.76 -15.33 -16.58
C GLU A 172 36.63 -14.84 -15.14
N ASP A 173 36.04 -15.62 -14.23
CA ASP A 173 35.91 -15.29 -12.82
C ASP A 173 37.29 -15.19 -12.12
N GLU A 174 38.24 -16.07 -12.46
CA GLU A 174 39.64 -15.97 -11.98
C GLU A 174 40.36 -14.70 -12.49
N ARG A 175 39.91 -14.11 -13.59
CA ARG A 175 40.46 -12.85 -14.14
C ARG A 175 39.75 -11.60 -13.60
N GLY A 176 38.54 -11.75 -13.06
CA GLY A 176 37.72 -10.64 -12.55
C GLY A 176 38.09 -10.13 -11.15
N ASP A 177 38.90 -10.87 -10.39
CA ASP A 177 39.27 -10.51 -9.01
C ASP A 177 40.49 -9.56 -8.92
N GLY A 178 40.95 -9.04 -10.06
CA GLY A 178 42.02 -8.05 -10.17
C GLY A 178 41.51 -6.65 -10.50
N GLU A 179 41.53 -5.76 -9.50
CA GLU A 179 41.38 -4.28 -9.59
C GLU A 179 39.93 -3.79 -9.76
N ASP A 180 39.32 -3.10 -8.79
CA ASP A 180 39.57 -1.68 -8.49
C ASP A 180 39.04 -1.31 -7.09
N GLN A 181 39.92 -1.21 -6.09
CA GLN A 181 39.64 -0.39 -4.90
C GLN A 181 39.95 1.07 -5.23
N GLY A 182 39.04 1.71 -5.96
CA GLY A 182 39.02 3.14 -6.15
C GLY A 182 38.63 3.84 -4.84
N GLU A 183 39.62 4.20 -4.04
CA GLU A 183 39.49 5.15 -2.94
C GLU A 183 38.89 6.48 -3.44
N SER A 184 37.59 6.65 -3.28
CA SER A 184 36.95 7.97 -3.39
C SER A 184 37.03 8.69 -2.04
N HIS A 185 38.18 9.32 -1.81
CA HIS A 185 38.33 10.35 -0.78
C HIS A 185 37.63 11.64 -1.25
N GLY A 186 36.33 11.77 -0.95
CA GLY A 186 35.58 13.01 -1.10
C GLY A 186 35.68 13.90 0.13
N LYS A 187 36.73 14.74 0.19
CA LYS A 187 36.79 15.88 1.14
C LYS A 187 35.90 17.03 0.65
N ASN A 188 35.05 17.50 1.56
CA ASN A 188 34.56 18.87 1.82
C ASN A 188 34.00 19.76 0.69
N GLY A 189 32.81 20.32 0.94
CA GLY A 189 32.39 21.58 0.30
C GLY A 189 31.00 22.08 0.73
N ALA A 190 31.02 23.09 1.63
CA ALA A 190 29.96 24.04 2.04
C ALA A 190 28.78 23.55 2.90
#